data_AF-A0A6P7KWG9-F1
#
_entry.id   AF-A0A6P7KWG9-F1
#
_cell.length_a   1.000
_cell.length_b   1.000
_cell.length_c   1.000
_cell.angle_alpha   90.00
_cell.angle_beta   90.00
_cell.angle_gamma   90.00
#
_symmetry.space_group_name_H-M   'P 1'
#
loop_
_entity.id
_entity.type
_entity.pdbx_description
1 polymer ?
#
loop_
_entity_poly.entity_id
_entity_poly.type
_entity_poly.pdbx_seq_one_letter_code
_entity_poly.pdbx_strand_id
1 'polypeptide(L)'
;MALGGTALLKAWLVLWVAGQVLPSVSGCSWSLYEWMLSGLCLAKFDSDMEGLHRDLWCSWPDTVEIYGDVTNCTYQVALRMYCFWPNQIVDRFFVQIHQNYFRDCSLTGRLFHDPPVSILAPFITVPVLITLLMTALVVWRSKRTEGVL
;
A
#
# COMPACT_ATOMS: atom_id res chain seq x y z
N MET A 1 -62.91 -16.57 -26.47
CA MET A 1 -61.66 -17.23 -26.03
C MET A 1 -60.43 -16.65 -26.77
N ALA A 2 -60.29 -15.32 -26.87
CA ALA A 2 -59.22 -14.67 -27.67
C ALA A 2 -58.20 -13.89 -26.83
N LEU A 3 -58.38 -13.83 -25.51
CA LEU A 3 -57.54 -13.02 -24.60
C LEU A 3 -56.27 -13.75 -24.13
N GLY A 4 -56.22 -15.09 -24.20
CA GLY A 4 -55.10 -15.88 -23.68
C GLY A 4 -53.86 -15.90 -24.58
N GLY A 5 -54.04 -15.89 -25.90
CA GLY A 5 -52.92 -16.02 -26.86
C GLY A 5 -52.02 -14.79 -26.93
N THR A 6 -52.60 -13.58 -26.81
CA THR A 6 -51.85 -12.32 -26.83
C THR A 6 -51.07 -12.09 -25.54
N ALA A 7 -51.60 -12.54 -24.40
CA ALA A 7 -50.91 -12.49 -23.11
C ALA A 7 -49.69 -13.41 -23.09
N LEU A 8 -49.81 -14.62 -23.65
CA LEU A 8 -48.68 -15.54 -23.77
C LEU A 8 -47.61 -14.99 -24.70
N LEU A 9 -47.96 -14.50 -25.89
CA LEU A 9 -46.99 -13.90 -26.81
C LEU A 9 -46.23 -12.72 -26.19
N LYS A 10 -46.92 -11.86 -25.44
CA LYS A 10 -46.28 -10.76 -24.70
C LYS A 10 -45.37 -11.27 -23.58
N ALA A 11 -45.77 -12.30 -22.85
CA ALA A 11 -44.94 -12.91 -21.81
C ALA A 11 -43.68 -13.55 -22.40
N TRP A 12 -43.80 -14.24 -23.53
CA TRP A 12 -42.67 -14.81 -24.27
C TRP A 12 -41.74 -13.72 -24.80
N LEU A 13 -42.27 -12.62 -25.36
CA LEU A 13 -41.47 -11.47 -25.78
C LEU A 13 -40.75 -10.81 -24.61
N VAL A 14 -41.40 -10.63 -23.46
CA VAL A 14 -40.78 -10.07 -22.25
C VAL A 14 -39.67 -10.98 -21.72
N LEU A 15 -39.88 -12.30 -21.69
CA LEU A 15 -38.86 -13.27 -21.29
C LEU A 15 -37.67 -13.30 -22.26
N TRP A 16 -37.92 -13.17 -23.56
CA TRP A 16 -36.87 -13.14 -24.58
C TRP A 16 -36.04 -11.86 -24.49
N VAL A 17 -36.69 -10.71 -24.30
CA VAL A 17 -36.02 -9.43 -24.07
C VAL A 17 -35.24 -9.44 -22.74
N ALA A 18 -35.80 -10.00 -21.66
CA ALA A 18 -35.08 -10.14 -20.39
C ALA A 18 -33.85 -11.06 -20.50
N GLY A 19 -33.92 -12.11 -21.31
CA GLY A 19 -32.77 -12.98 -21.62
C GLY A 19 -31.67 -12.31 -22.45
N GLN A 20 -32.02 -11.26 -23.21
CA GLN A 20 -31.07 -10.46 -24.00
C GLN A 20 -30.43 -9.30 -23.20
N VAL A 21 -31.03 -8.91 -22.07
CA VAL A 21 -30.52 -7.86 -21.15
C VAL A 21 -29.72 -8.49 -20.00
N LEU A 22 -28.95 -9.53 -20.28
CA LEU A 22 -27.78 -9.86 -19.46
C LEU A 22 -26.62 -9.06 -20.05
N PRO A 23 -26.23 -7.91 -19.47
CA PRO A 23 -24.96 -7.33 -19.85
C PRO A 23 -23.91 -8.38 -19.53
N SER A 24 -23.31 -8.95 -20.57
CA SER A 24 -22.03 -9.62 -20.46
C SER A 24 -21.03 -8.52 -20.11
N VAL A 25 -20.99 -8.15 -18.82
CA VAL A 25 -19.80 -7.54 -18.25
C VAL A 25 -18.75 -8.61 -18.46
N SER A 26 -17.89 -8.43 -19.46
CA SER A 26 -16.69 -9.23 -19.60
C SER A 26 -15.90 -8.97 -18.33
N GLY A 27 -16.09 -9.82 -17.31
CA GLY A 27 -15.36 -9.72 -16.06
C GLY A 27 -13.87 -9.81 -16.32
N CYS A 28 -13.09 -9.30 -15.37
CA CYS A 28 -11.64 -9.44 -15.36
C CYS A 28 -11.23 -10.89 -15.68
N SER A 29 -10.58 -11.11 -16.82
CA SER A 29 -10.01 -12.41 -17.17
C SER A 29 -8.71 -12.59 -16.40
N TRP A 30 -8.75 -13.42 -15.36
CA TRP A 30 -7.62 -13.63 -14.44
C TRP A 30 -6.34 -14.07 -15.15
N SER A 31 -6.43 -15.00 -16.12
CA SER A 31 -5.24 -15.49 -16.85
C SER A 31 -4.64 -14.45 -17.78
N LEU A 32 -5.47 -13.68 -18.48
CA LEU A 32 -5.00 -12.60 -19.35
C LEU A 32 -4.41 -11.45 -18.53
N TYR A 33 -5.00 -11.18 -17.36
CA TYR A 33 -4.50 -10.18 -16.42
C TYR A 33 -3.11 -10.58 -15.87
N GLU A 34 -2.93 -11.81 -15.43
CA GLU A 34 -1.63 -12.33 -14.96
C GLU A 34 -0.56 -12.30 -16.06
N TRP A 35 -0.93 -12.67 -17.29
CA TRP A 35 -0.05 -12.60 -18.45
C TRP A 35 0.38 -11.16 -18.77
N MET A 36 -0.56 -10.21 -18.74
CA MET A 36 -0.26 -8.78 -18.93
C MET A 36 0.66 -8.23 -17.85
N LEU A 37 0.44 -8.60 -16.58
CA LEU A 37 1.31 -8.19 -15.48
C LEU A 37 2.73 -8.71 -15.67
N SER A 38 2.88 -9.99 -16.02
CA SER A 38 4.19 -10.62 -16.22
C SER A 38 4.91 -10.03 -17.44
N GLY A 39 4.21 -9.89 -18.58
CA GLY A 39 4.81 -9.44 -19.83
C GLY A 39 5.13 -7.95 -19.89
N LEU A 40 4.42 -7.11 -19.13
CA LEU A 40 4.60 -5.66 -19.15
C LEU A 40 5.28 -5.14 -17.88
N CYS A 41 4.70 -5.44 -16.72
CA CYS A 41 5.14 -4.85 -15.46
C CYS A 41 6.34 -5.58 -14.88
N LEU A 42 6.30 -6.92 -14.80
CA LEU A 42 7.42 -7.70 -14.26
C LEU A 42 8.63 -7.61 -15.18
N ALA A 43 8.46 -7.78 -16.48
CA ALA A 43 9.57 -7.70 -17.43
C ALA A 43 10.33 -6.35 -17.36
N LYS A 44 9.61 -5.23 -17.21
CA LYS A 44 10.25 -3.92 -17.00
C LYS A 44 10.92 -3.83 -15.63
N PHE A 45 10.25 -4.27 -14.57
CA PHE A 45 10.79 -4.27 -13.21
C PHE A 45 12.09 -5.09 -13.12
N ASP A 46 12.11 -6.29 -13.70
CA ASP A 46 13.29 -7.16 -13.73
C ASP A 46 14.46 -6.46 -14.44
N SER A 47 14.20 -5.83 -15.59
CA SER A 47 15.21 -5.06 -16.32
C SER A 47 15.74 -3.86 -15.52
N ASP A 48 14.87 -3.14 -14.82
CA ASP A 48 15.27 -1.99 -14.00
C ASP A 48 16.11 -2.47 -12.78
N MET A 49 15.73 -3.59 -12.17
CA MET A 49 16.44 -4.19 -11.04
C MET A 49 17.77 -4.84 -11.42
N GLU A 50 17.89 -5.40 -12.64
CA GLU A 50 19.17 -5.90 -13.19
C GLU A 50 20.14 -4.77 -13.49
N GLY A 51 19.64 -3.59 -13.87
CA GLY A 51 20.44 -2.38 -14.03
C GLY A 51 21.00 -1.85 -12.71
N LEU A 52 20.37 -2.19 -11.58
CA LEU A 52 20.79 -1.79 -10.25
C LEU A 52 21.79 -2.80 -9.65
N HIS A 53 22.86 -2.31 -9.01
CA HIS A 53 23.79 -3.21 -8.32
C HIS A 53 23.10 -3.92 -7.14
N ARG A 54 23.45 -5.19 -6.91
CA ARG A 54 22.71 -6.09 -6.01
C ARG A 54 22.76 -5.67 -4.53
N ASP A 55 23.82 -4.98 -4.13
CA ASP A 55 23.97 -4.35 -2.81
C ASP A 55 22.94 -3.25 -2.55
N LEU A 56 22.48 -2.57 -3.61
CA LEU A 56 21.49 -1.50 -3.53
C LEU A 56 20.04 -2.01 -3.51
N TRP A 57 19.80 -3.31 -3.74
CA TRP A 57 18.44 -3.88 -3.70
C TRP A 57 17.75 -3.66 -2.34
N CYS A 58 18.51 -3.65 -1.24
CA CYS A 58 17.95 -3.39 0.08
C CYS A 58 17.88 -1.91 0.46
N SER A 59 18.35 -1.01 -0.40
CA SER A 59 18.26 0.43 -0.19
C SER A 59 16.92 0.95 -0.73
N TRP A 60 16.04 1.39 0.17
CA TRP A 60 14.76 1.95 -0.24
C TRP A 60 14.87 3.23 -1.08
N PRO A 61 15.75 4.20 -0.75
CA PRO A 61 15.94 5.38 -1.60
C PRO A 61 16.31 5.05 -3.05
N ASP A 62 17.04 3.96 -3.29
CA ASP A 62 17.46 3.55 -4.63
C ASP A 62 16.38 2.74 -5.37
N THR A 63 15.48 2.09 -4.63
CA THR A 63 14.45 1.19 -5.20
C THR A 63 13.04 1.77 -5.20
N VAL A 64 12.81 2.91 -4.53
CA VAL A 64 11.47 3.52 -4.38
C VAL A 64 10.86 3.95 -5.71
N GLU A 65 11.67 4.48 -6.63
CA GLU A 65 11.20 4.90 -7.95
C GLU A 65 10.78 3.68 -8.79
N ILE A 66 11.65 2.68 -8.90
CA ILE A 66 11.40 1.42 -9.62
C ILE A 66 10.16 0.71 -9.05
N TYR A 67 10.03 0.65 -7.72
CA TYR A 67 8.88 0.04 -7.06
C TYR A 67 7.59 0.85 -7.27
N GLY A 68 7.70 2.19 -7.31
CA GLY A 68 6.60 3.08 -7.68
C GLY A 68 6.11 2.84 -9.11
N ASP A 69 7.03 2.67 -10.04
CA ASP A 69 6.75 2.40 -11.45
C ASP A 69 6.02 1.08 -11.66
N VAL A 70 6.49 -0.02 -11.05
CA VAL A 70 5.79 -1.32 -11.15
C VAL A 70 4.41 -1.25 -10.49
N THR A 71 4.27 -0.52 -9.38
CA THR A 71 2.97 -0.29 -8.71
C THR A 71 2.01 0.44 -9.62
N ASN A 72 2.44 1.55 -10.23
CA ASN A 72 1.63 2.28 -11.21
C ASN A 72 1.31 1.43 -12.43
N CYS A 73 2.27 0.63 -12.94
CA CYS A 73 2.03 -0.30 -14.03
C CYS A 73 0.91 -1.30 -13.70
N THR A 74 0.96 -1.97 -12.54
CA THR A 74 -0.08 -2.94 -12.14
C THR A 74 -1.46 -2.29 -12.00
N TYR A 75 -1.51 -1.05 -11.52
CA TYR A 75 -2.73 -0.25 -11.43
C TYR A 75 -3.30 0.07 -12.82
N GLN A 76 -2.47 0.54 -13.75
CA GLN A 76 -2.88 0.84 -15.12
C GLN A 76 -3.36 -0.42 -15.87
N VAL A 77 -2.68 -1.55 -15.71
CA VAL A 77 -3.10 -2.83 -16.28
C VAL A 77 -4.45 -3.26 -15.70
N ALA A 78 -4.65 -3.12 -14.38
CA ALA A 78 -5.93 -3.45 -13.75
C ALA A 78 -7.08 -2.61 -14.32
N LEU A 79 -6.88 -1.28 -14.43
CA LEU A 79 -7.87 -0.38 -15.02
C LEU A 79 -8.20 -0.75 -16.47
N ARG A 80 -7.18 -1.04 -17.29
CA ARG A 80 -7.37 -1.39 -18.71
C ARG A 80 -8.06 -2.75 -18.91
N MET A 81 -7.86 -3.66 -17.97
CA MET A 81 -8.46 -4.99 -17.96
C MET A 81 -9.81 -5.03 -17.23
N TYR A 82 -10.32 -3.88 -16.77
CA TYR A 82 -11.54 -3.77 -15.97
C TYR A 82 -11.51 -4.66 -14.69
N CYS A 83 -10.33 -4.78 -14.09
CA CYS A 83 -10.09 -5.49 -12.85
C CYS A 83 -10.02 -4.50 -11.68
N PHE A 84 -10.50 -4.90 -10.50
CA PHE A 84 -10.33 -4.11 -9.28
C PHE A 84 -8.85 -4.15 -8.82
N TRP A 85 -8.32 -3.05 -8.32
CA TRP A 85 -6.98 -2.96 -7.75
C TRP A 85 -7.07 -2.39 -6.33
N PRO A 86 -6.43 -3.00 -5.31
CA PRO A 86 -5.65 -4.24 -5.37
C PRO A 86 -6.53 -5.50 -5.40
N ASN A 87 -5.96 -6.64 -5.82
CA ASN A 87 -6.63 -7.95 -5.84
C ASN A 87 -5.62 -9.09 -5.57
N GLN A 88 -6.12 -10.32 -5.39
CA GLN A 88 -5.30 -11.49 -5.06
C GLN A 88 -4.18 -11.81 -6.07
N ILE A 89 -4.32 -11.46 -7.35
CA ILE A 89 -3.24 -11.67 -8.34
C ILE A 89 -2.11 -10.67 -8.07
N VAL A 90 -2.45 -9.40 -7.86
CA VAL A 90 -1.48 -8.35 -7.54
C VAL A 90 -0.76 -8.65 -6.23
N ASP A 91 -1.48 -9.18 -5.23
CA ASP A 91 -0.86 -9.57 -3.95
C ASP A 91 0.20 -10.67 -4.16
N ARG A 92 -0.12 -11.73 -4.91
CA ARG A 92 0.84 -12.81 -5.23
C ARG A 92 2.01 -12.30 -6.05
N PHE A 93 1.73 -11.43 -7.02
CA PHE A 93 2.73 -10.79 -7.87
C PHE A 93 3.77 -10.03 -7.03
N PHE A 94 3.32 -9.18 -6.10
CA PHE A 94 4.24 -8.46 -5.22
C PHE A 94 4.96 -9.38 -4.24
N VAL A 95 4.29 -10.40 -3.70
CA VAL A 95 4.95 -11.40 -2.85
C VAL A 95 6.08 -12.10 -3.60
N GLN A 96 5.90 -12.45 -4.88
CA GLN A 96 6.96 -13.04 -5.70
C GLN A 96 8.13 -12.08 -5.92
N ILE A 97 7.86 -10.80 -6.20
CA ILE A 97 8.90 -9.76 -6.28
C ILE A 97 9.69 -9.70 -4.97
N HIS A 98 9.01 -9.64 -3.82
CA HIS A 98 9.65 -9.60 -2.50
C HIS A 98 10.48 -10.85 -2.22
N GLN A 99 10.01 -12.03 -2.63
CA GLN A 99 10.75 -13.29 -2.48
C GLN A 99 11.97 -13.39 -3.39
N ASN A 100 11.95 -12.77 -4.57
CA ASN A 100 13.04 -12.85 -5.55
C ASN A 100 14.12 -11.80 -5.31
N TYR A 101 13.73 -10.55 -5.05
CA TYR A 101 14.65 -9.41 -4.97
C TYR A 101 14.93 -8.95 -3.54
N PHE A 102 13.95 -9.05 -2.63
CA PHE A 102 14.03 -8.43 -1.31
C PHE A 102 14.09 -9.43 -0.14
N ARG A 103 14.29 -10.72 -0.41
CA ARG A 103 14.24 -11.80 0.59
C ARG A 103 15.21 -11.63 1.76
N ASP A 104 16.41 -11.14 1.47
CA ASP A 104 17.48 -10.98 2.46
C ASP A 104 17.55 -9.57 3.04
N CYS A 105 16.61 -8.69 2.67
CA CYS A 105 16.59 -7.31 3.12
C CYS A 105 15.99 -7.21 4.53
N SER A 106 16.72 -6.54 5.43
CA SER A 106 16.19 -6.22 6.75
C SER A 106 15.08 -5.18 6.65
N LEU A 107 14.01 -5.31 7.44
CA LEU A 107 12.93 -4.31 7.54
C LEU A 107 13.37 -3.00 8.23
N THR A 108 14.64 -2.90 8.61
CA THR A 108 15.19 -1.81 9.41
C THR A 108 15.00 -0.47 8.69
N GLY A 109 14.33 0.48 9.36
CA GLY A 109 14.14 1.84 8.85
C GLY A 109 12.86 2.10 8.03
N ARG A 110 12.05 1.07 7.74
CA ARG A 110 10.75 1.26 7.05
C ARG A 110 9.55 1.28 7.98
N LEU A 111 9.71 0.79 9.20
CA LEU A 111 8.68 0.81 10.22
C LEU A 111 8.83 2.12 11.00
N PHE A 112 7.85 3.02 10.87
CA PHE A 112 7.65 4.11 11.82
C PHE A 112 7.35 3.47 13.18
N HIS A 113 8.39 3.16 13.92
CA HIS A 113 8.31 2.58 15.25
C HIS A 113 9.05 3.50 16.20
N ASP A 114 8.49 3.69 17.38
CA ASP A 114 9.18 4.41 18.43
C ASP A 114 10.55 3.78 18.69
N PRO A 115 11.59 4.60 18.95
CA PRO A 115 12.90 4.08 19.30
C PRO A 115 12.79 3.20 20.56
N PRO A 116 13.71 2.25 20.74
CA PRO A 116 13.70 1.38 21.92
C PRO A 116 13.69 2.22 23.20
N VAL A 117 12.99 1.72 24.24
CA VAL A 117 12.79 2.44 25.51
C VAL A 117 14.11 2.89 26.15
N SER A 118 15.19 2.13 25.94
CA SER A 118 16.55 2.48 26.40
C SER A 118 17.05 3.81 25.84
N ILE A 119 16.62 4.18 24.63
CA ILE A 119 16.92 5.48 24.01
C ILE A 119 15.84 6.48 24.39
N LEU A 120 14.55 6.14 24.26
CA LEU A 120 13.45 7.07 24.51
C LEU A 120 13.42 7.63 25.95
N ALA A 121 13.66 6.78 26.95
CA ALA A 121 13.53 7.15 28.35
C ALA A 121 14.54 8.23 28.81
N PRO A 122 15.84 8.17 28.47
CA PRO A 122 16.77 9.28 28.69
C PRO A 122 16.31 10.60 28.06
N PHE A 123 15.80 10.58 26.82
CA PHE A 123 15.33 11.78 26.12
C PHE A 123 14.14 12.45 26.83
N ILE A 124 13.33 11.69 27.57
CA ILE A 124 12.21 12.23 28.36
C ILE A 124 12.68 12.66 29.75
N THR A 125 13.47 11.82 30.43
CA THR A 125 13.88 12.05 31.82
C THR A 125 14.83 13.24 31.96
N VAL A 126 15.78 13.44 31.03
CA VAL A 126 16.76 14.52 31.10
C VAL A 126 16.09 15.91 31.05
N PRO A 127 15.22 16.24 30.07
CA PRO A 127 14.52 17.52 30.06
C PRO A 127 13.65 17.74 31.31
N VAL A 128 12.95 16.72 31.78
CA VAL A 128 12.13 16.81 33.00
C VAL A 128 13.00 17.15 34.21
N LEU A 129 14.11 16.44 34.41
CA LEU A 129 15.04 16.73 35.50
C LEU A 129 15.63 18.15 35.41
N ILE A 130 15.99 18.60 34.21
CA ILE A 130 16.47 19.97 33.99
C ILE A 130 15.39 20.99 34.39
N THR A 131 14.14 20.81 33.97
CA THR A 131 13.05 21.72 34.34
C THR A 131 12.81 21.76 35.85
N LEU A 132 12.85 20.61 36.53
CA LEU A 132 12.72 20.53 37.99
C LEU A 132 13.89 21.22 38.71
N LEU A 133 15.12 21.03 38.22
CA LEU A 133 16.30 21.70 38.78
C LEU A 133 16.23 23.21 38.59
N MET A 134 15.89 23.68 37.38
CA MET A 134 15.79 25.12 37.10
C MET A 134 14.69 25.79 37.94
N THR A 135 13.52 25.16 38.06
CA THR A 135 12.44 25.68 38.92
C THR A 135 12.85 25.72 40.39
N ALA A 136 13.49 24.66 40.90
CA ALA A 136 14.02 24.66 42.26
C ALA A 136 15.07 25.77 42.50
N LEU A 137 15.97 25.98 41.53
CA LEU A 137 16.97 27.05 41.59
C LEU A 137 16.33 28.44 41.59
N VAL A 138 15.31 28.67 40.76
CA VAL A 138 14.58 29.94 40.71
C VAL A 138 13.87 30.21 42.04
N VAL A 139 13.15 29.22 42.58
CA VAL A 139 12.46 29.35 43.87
C VAL A 139 13.46 29.62 45.00
N TRP A 140 14.58 28.89 45.01
CA TRP A 140 15.62 29.09 46.02
C TRP A 140 16.24 30.49 45.94
N ARG A 141 16.56 30.97 44.73
CA ARG A 141 17.08 32.32 44.53
C ARG A 141 16.08 33.38 44.95
N SER A 142 14.82 33.26 44.55
CA SER A 142 13.74 34.19 44.88
C SER A 142 13.53 34.33 46.39
N LYS A 143 13.45 33.22 47.14
CA LYS A 143 13.35 33.26 48.60
C LYS A 143 14.56 33.90 49.28
N ARG A 144 15.77 33.67 48.74
CA ARG A 144 16.99 34.27 49.31
C ARG A 144 17.04 35.77 49.05
N THR A 145 16.55 36.25 47.92
CA THR A 145 16.48 37.70 47.65
C THR A 145 15.42 38.42 48.47
N GLU A 146 14.29 37.77 48.79
CA GLU A 146 13.28 38.34 49.70
C GLU A 146 13.75 38.39 51.16
N GLY A 147 14.57 37.45 51.62
CA GLY A 147 15.13 37.47 52.98
C GLY A 147 16.36 38.39 53.17
N VAL A 148 16.80 39.08 52.13
CA VAL A 148 17.96 39.99 52.14
C VAL A 148 17.56 41.46 51.98
N LEU A 149 16.30 41.75 51.61
CA LEU A 149 15.67 43.07 51.63
C LEU A 149 14.92 43.28 52.96
#